data_AF-A0A937Z342-F1
#
_entry.id   AF-A0A937Z342-F1
#
_cell.length_a   1.000
_cell.length_b   1.000
_cell.length_c   1.000
_cell.angle_alpha   90.00
_cell.angle_beta   90.00
_cell.angle_gamma   90.00
#
_symmetry.space_group_name_H-M   'P 1'
#
loop_
_entity.id
_entity.type
_entity.pdbx_description
1 polymer ?
#
loop_
_entity_poly.entity_id
_entity_poly.type
_entity_poly.pdbx_seq_one_letter_code
_entity_poly.pdbx_strand_id
1 'polypeptide(L)'
;MDITCDWHIHSRNSCDEASLSVSDLIAEAAEVGIADFGLTDHLHTPYNLPDLEASRREFLASDPPTRFHFGVEVSVVSEWELAELATGSHDSPVYGLRSGGPPGATPAIGIDGESLRRLSVEYVVGGTHWPLYVPLEREAVIRDYHRQNLFL
;
A
#
# COMPACT_ATOMS: atom_id res chain seq x y z
N MET A 1 -18.50 6.90 -20.33
CA MET A 1 -18.20 5.66 -19.58
C MET A 1 -18.44 6.06 -18.15
N ASP A 2 -19.47 5.49 -17.53
CA ASP A 2 -19.84 5.88 -16.18
C ASP A 2 -19.08 4.94 -15.24
N ILE A 3 -18.13 5.51 -14.48
CA ILE A 3 -17.37 4.78 -13.47
C ILE A 3 -18.26 4.70 -12.24
N THR A 4 -18.72 3.51 -11.89
CA THR A 4 -19.63 3.28 -10.75
C THR A 4 -18.94 2.63 -9.57
N CYS A 5 -17.64 2.33 -9.68
CA CYS A 5 -16.84 1.75 -8.63
C CYS A 5 -15.39 2.26 -8.66
N ASP A 6 -14.75 2.30 -7.48
CA ASP A 6 -13.35 2.64 -7.33
C ASP A 6 -12.73 1.92 -6.11
N TRP A 7 -11.87 0.94 -6.39
CA TRP A 7 -11.30 0.04 -5.38
C TRP A 7 -9.89 0.45 -4.94
N HIS A 8 -9.41 1.63 -5.35
CA HIS A 8 -8.02 2.03 -5.13
C HIS A 8 -7.92 3.51 -4.76
N ILE A 9 -8.43 3.85 -3.58
CA ILE A 9 -8.48 5.21 -3.05
C ILE A 9 -7.57 5.34 -1.82
N HIS A 10 -6.92 6.49 -1.68
CA HIS A 10 -6.07 6.81 -0.53
C HIS A 10 -6.70 7.90 0.34
N SER A 11 -6.60 7.74 1.65
CA SER A 11 -6.95 8.75 2.64
C SER A 11 -5.72 9.50 3.13
N ARG A 12 -5.95 10.58 3.86
CA ARG A 12 -4.89 11.37 4.52
C ARG A 12 -3.98 10.63 5.49
N ASN A 13 -4.34 9.40 5.86
CA ASN A 13 -3.49 8.57 6.71
C ASN A 13 -2.41 7.83 5.89
N SER A 14 -2.57 7.73 4.57
CA SER A 14 -1.54 7.20 3.68
C SER A 14 -0.29 8.09 3.68
N CYS A 15 0.88 7.49 3.44
CA CYS A 15 2.17 8.16 3.50
C CYS A 15 2.51 9.02 2.25
N ASP A 16 1.62 9.05 1.26
CA ASP A 16 1.80 9.67 -0.06
C ASP A 16 1.15 11.06 -0.21
N GLU A 17 0.90 11.75 0.92
CA GLU A 17 0.30 13.09 0.96
C GLU A 17 -1.12 13.16 0.38
N ALA A 18 -1.83 12.04 0.28
CA ALA A 18 -3.28 12.06 0.10
C ALA A 18 -3.92 12.96 1.17
N SER A 19 -4.98 13.67 0.83
CA SER A 19 -5.47 14.79 1.66
C SER A 19 -6.90 14.63 2.17
N LEU A 20 -7.67 13.71 1.58
CA LEU A 20 -9.06 13.50 1.94
C LEU A 20 -9.18 12.70 3.23
N SER A 21 -10.03 13.17 4.14
CA SER A 21 -10.47 12.34 5.26
C SER A 21 -11.35 11.20 4.77
N VAL A 22 -11.51 10.16 5.57
CA VAL A 22 -12.38 9.02 5.18
C VAL A 22 -13.85 9.46 5.04
N SER A 23 -14.29 10.44 5.83
CA SER A 23 -15.63 11.02 5.68
C SER A 23 -15.80 11.80 4.38
N ASP A 24 -14.76 12.50 3.92
CA ASP A 24 -14.80 13.21 2.64
C ASP A 24 -14.91 12.19 1.50
N LEU A 25 -14.16 11.08 1.56
CA LEU A 25 -14.25 10.00 0.56
C LEU A 25 -15.68 9.46 0.41
N ILE A 26 -16.39 9.25 1.54
CA ILE A 26 -17.78 8.77 1.52
C ILE A 26 -18.71 9.80 0.86
N ALA A 27 -18.56 11.08 1.21
CA ALA A 27 -19.39 12.16 0.66
C ALA A 27 -19.16 12.34 -0.84
N GLU A 28 -17.89 12.41 -1.26
CA GLU A 28 -17.49 12.58 -2.64
C GLU A 28 -17.92 11.40 -3.51
N ALA A 29 -17.73 10.15 -3.03
CA ALA A 29 -18.17 8.96 -3.76
C ALA A 29 -19.69 8.99 -4.05
N ALA A 30 -20.50 9.41 -3.07
CA ALA A 30 -21.93 9.58 -3.25
C ALA A 30 -22.28 10.69 -4.24
N GLU A 31 -21.57 11.83 -4.18
CA GLU A 31 -21.77 12.96 -5.10
C GLU A 31 -21.49 12.60 -6.56
N VAL A 32 -20.41 11.85 -6.81
CA VAL A 32 -20.02 11.47 -8.17
C VAL A 32 -20.66 10.16 -8.67
N GLY A 33 -21.50 9.53 -7.85
CA GLY A 33 -22.23 8.31 -8.23
C GLY A 33 -21.41 7.02 -8.18
N ILE A 34 -20.32 6.99 -7.40
CA ILE A 34 -19.56 5.77 -7.10
C ILE A 34 -20.27 5.00 -5.99
N ALA A 35 -20.70 3.78 -6.30
CA ALA A 35 -21.54 2.99 -5.42
C ALA A 35 -20.79 1.90 -4.64
N ASP A 36 -19.75 1.31 -5.23
CA ASP A 36 -18.86 0.34 -4.58
C ASP A 36 -17.43 0.90 -4.59
N PHE A 37 -16.82 1.04 -3.42
CA PHE A 37 -15.49 1.62 -3.36
C PHE A 37 -14.71 1.09 -2.18
N GLY A 38 -13.41 1.39 -2.15
CA GLY A 38 -12.59 0.98 -1.04
C GLY A 38 -11.35 1.82 -0.81
N LEU A 39 -10.94 1.81 0.44
CA LEU A 39 -9.76 2.50 0.95
C LEU A 39 -8.57 1.54 0.90
N THR A 40 -7.46 1.95 0.30
CA THR A 40 -6.26 1.15 0.11
C THR A 40 -5.00 1.98 0.38
N ASP A 41 -4.90 2.53 1.59
CA ASP A 41 -3.70 3.28 1.98
C ASP A 41 -2.43 2.41 1.89
N HIS A 42 -1.31 3.07 1.63
CA HIS A 42 -0.03 2.39 1.39
C HIS A 42 0.53 1.67 2.62
N LEU A 43 1.00 0.44 2.40
CA LEU A 43 1.93 -0.27 3.26
C LEU A 43 3.12 -0.73 2.42
N HIS A 44 4.19 0.06 2.45
CA HIS A 44 5.43 -0.29 1.76
C HIS A 44 6.19 -1.37 2.54
N THR A 45 6.35 -1.16 3.85
CA THR A 45 7.04 -2.06 4.77
C THR A 45 6.32 -2.06 6.12
N PRO A 46 6.70 -2.93 7.09
CA PRO A 46 6.13 -2.87 8.44
C PRO A 46 6.28 -1.49 9.13
N TYR A 47 7.20 -0.65 8.67
CA TYR A 47 7.35 0.72 9.16
C TYR A 47 6.05 1.54 9.02
N ASN A 48 5.27 1.32 7.95
CA ASN A 48 4.02 2.04 7.68
C ASN A 48 2.81 1.45 8.41
N LEU A 49 2.97 0.37 9.19
CA LEU A 49 1.84 -0.26 9.87
C LEU A 49 1.07 0.70 10.81
N PRO A 50 1.71 1.64 11.53
CA PRO A 50 0.99 2.64 12.33
C PRO A 50 0.05 3.55 11.50
N ASP A 51 0.42 3.84 10.25
CA ASP A 51 -0.39 4.65 9.33
C ASP A 51 -1.66 3.88 8.95
N LEU A 52 -1.52 2.60 8.55
CA LEU A 52 -2.66 1.73 8.26
C LEU A 52 -3.57 1.51 9.48
N GLU A 53 -3.00 1.46 10.69
CA GLU A 53 -3.77 1.43 11.94
C GLU A 53 -4.56 2.73 12.18
N ALA A 54 -4.02 3.89 11.79
CA ALA A 54 -4.73 5.15 11.82
C ALA A 54 -5.88 5.15 10.78
N SER A 55 -5.62 4.68 9.56
CA SER A 55 -6.63 4.50 8.51
C SER A 55 -7.79 3.63 8.98
N ARG A 56 -7.50 2.47 9.59
CA ARG A 56 -8.54 1.56 10.10
C ARG A 56 -9.40 2.22 11.17
N ARG A 57 -8.78 2.98 12.06
CA ARG A 57 -9.48 3.68 13.15
C ARG A 57 -10.39 4.77 12.61
N GLU A 58 -9.91 5.57 11.66
CA GLU A 58 -10.71 6.61 11.00
C GLU A 58 -11.85 6.00 10.18
N PHE A 59 -11.58 4.91 9.45
CA PHE A 59 -12.58 4.16 8.70
C PHE A 59 -13.74 3.71 9.59
N LEU A 60 -13.45 3.06 10.72
CA LEU A 60 -14.49 2.63 11.66
C LEU A 60 -15.21 3.80 12.34
N ALA A 61 -14.50 4.89 12.64
CA ALA A 61 -15.10 6.08 13.25
C ALA A 61 -16.05 6.84 12.29
N SER A 62 -15.92 6.61 10.99
CA SER A 62 -16.71 7.27 9.95
C SER A 62 -18.06 6.59 9.67
N ASP A 63 -18.41 5.51 10.39
CA ASP A 63 -19.62 4.70 10.15
C ASP A 63 -19.78 4.32 8.66
N PRO A 64 -18.83 3.54 8.11
CA PRO A 64 -18.71 3.37 6.67
C PRO A 64 -19.94 2.64 6.12
N PRO A 65 -20.48 3.05 4.95
CA PRO A 65 -21.59 2.35 4.32
C PRO A 65 -21.18 0.92 3.95
N THR A 66 -22.16 0.02 3.81
CA THR A 66 -21.91 -1.41 3.55
C THR A 66 -21.17 -1.72 2.24
N ARG A 67 -21.06 -0.74 1.33
CA ARG A 67 -20.38 -0.85 0.03
C ARG A 67 -19.04 -0.11 0.00
N PHE A 68 -18.57 0.35 1.16
CA PHE A 68 -17.24 0.91 1.33
C PHE A 68 -16.38 -0.10 2.10
N HIS A 69 -15.29 -0.54 1.46
CA HIS A 69 -14.48 -1.66 1.93
C HIS A 69 -13.09 -1.21 2.38
N PHE A 70 -12.59 -1.82 3.45
CA PHE A 70 -11.25 -1.53 3.97
C PHE A 70 -10.22 -2.50 3.39
N GLY A 71 -9.39 -2.02 2.47
CA GLY A 71 -8.26 -2.73 1.89
C GLY A 71 -6.92 -2.12 2.29
N VAL A 72 -5.86 -2.57 1.64
CA VAL A 72 -4.50 -2.04 1.78
C VAL A 72 -3.77 -2.17 0.45
N GLU A 73 -2.99 -1.15 0.08
CA GLU A 73 -2.04 -1.26 -1.03
C GLU A 73 -0.67 -1.66 -0.48
N VAL A 74 -0.22 -2.87 -0.80
CA VAL A 74 1.12 -3.35 -0.42
C VAL A 74 2.12 -3.11 -1.54
N SER A 75 3.33 -2.71 -1.20
CA SER A 75 4.43 -2.69 -2.17
C SER A 75 5.14 -4.02 -2.27
N VAL A 76 5.55 -4.36 -3.48
CA VAL A 76 6.63 -5.33 -3.66
C VAL A 76 7.95 -4.68 -3.23
N VAL A 77 8.55 -5.26 -2.21
CA VAL A 77 9.86 -4.92 -1.66
C VAL A 77 10.79 -6.12 -1.81
N SER A 78 11.89 -6.19 -1.08
CA SER A 78 12.75 -7.38 -1.06
C SER A 78 12.86 -8.01 0.33
N GLU A 79 13.14 -9.31 0.37
CA GLU A 79 13.46 -10.02 1.63
C GLU A 79 14.65 -9.37 2.35
N TRP A 80 15.65 -8.91 1.58
CA TRP A 80 16.80 -8.17 2.12
C TRP A 80 16.37 -6.87 2.80
N GLU A 81 15.49 -6.09 2.16
CA GLU A 81 15.01 -4.81 2.70
C GLU A 81 14.27 -5.00 4.02
N LEU A 82 13.39 -6.01 4.08
CA LEU A 82 12.66 -6.33 5.29
C LEU A 82 13.60 -6.77 6.42
N ALA A 83 14.61 -7.58 6.12
CA ALA A 83 15.61 -8.00 7.10
C ALA A 83 16.47 -6.83 7.60
N GLU A 84 16.87 -5.95 6.69
CA GLU A 84 17.70 -4.77 6.99
C GLU A 84 16.93 -3.76 7.85
N LEU A 85 15.65 -3.50 7.53
CA LEU A 85 14.77 -2.64 8.32
C LEU A 85 14.50 -3.21 9.72
N ALA A 86 14.39 -4.53 9.86
CA ALA A 86 14.20 -5.19 11.15
C ALA A 86 15.37 -4.97 12.13
N THR A 87 16.55 -4.52 11.65
CA THR A 87 17.66 -4.15 12.53
C THR A 87 17.41 -2.85 13.31
N GLY A 88 16.48 -2.00 12.85
CA GLY A 88 16.19 -0.70 13.44
C GLY A 88 17.27 0.36 13.20
N SER A 89 18.18 0.14 12.24
CA SER A 89 19.34 1.01 12.00
C SER A 89 19.08 2.21 11.08
N HIS A 90 17.88 2.32 10.52
CA HIS A 90 17.54 3.31 9.50
C HIS A 90 16.55 4.34 10.05
N ASP A 91 16.86 5.62 9.83
CA ASP A 91 15.98 6.70 10.25
C ASP A 91 14.84 6.88 9.23
N SER A 92 13.61 6.75 9.73
CA SER A 92 12.35 7.08 9.04
C SER A 92 12.22 6.56 7.58
N PRO A 93 12.30 5.23 7.34
CA PRO A 93 12.24 4.62 6.02
C PRO A 93 10.81 4.53 5.46
N VAL A 94 10.11 5.68 5.37
CA VAL A 94 8.71 5.78 4.93
C VAL A 94 8.47 5.04 3.61
N TYR A 95 9.39 5.17 2.65
CA TYR A 95 9.34 4.56 1.32
C TYR A 95 10.29 3.35 1.17
N GLY A 96 10.69 2.72 2.27
CA GLY A 96 11.75 1.69 2.26
C GLY A 96 13.15 2.29 2.09
N LEU A 97 14.16 1.44 1.86
CA LEU A 97 15.58 1.80 1.81
C LEU A 97 16.02 2.30 0.44
N ARG A 98 15.37 1.82 -0.63
CA ARG A 98 15.52 2.27 -2.04
C ARG A 98 16.92 2.15 -2.67
N SER A 99 17.96 1.89 -1.89
CA SER A 99 19.35 1.74 -2.29
C SER A 99 20.11 0.84 -1.31
N GLY A 100 21.33 0.43 -1.66
CA GLY A 100 22.20 -0.38 -0.81
C GLY A 100 21.94 -1.90 -0.85
N GLY A 101 20.78 -2.32 -1.36
CA GLY A 101 20.42 -3.73 -1.51
C GLY A 101 21.07 -4.43 -2.72
N PRO A 102 21.04 -5.78 -2.75
CA PRO A 102 21.57 -6.54 -3.86
C PRO A 102 20.68 -6.38 -5.12
N PRO A 103 21.25 -6.17 -6.32
CA PRO A 103 20.49 -6.06 -7.55
C PRO A 103 19.62 -7.29 -7.82
N GLY A 104 18.32 -7.07 -8.04
CA GLY A 104 17.37 -8.14 -8.30
C GLY A 104 17.09 -9.02 -7.08
N ALA A 105 17.17 -8.45 -5.87
CA ALA A 105 16.85 -9.14 -4.63
C ALA A 105 15.49 -9.88 -4.71
N THR A 106 15.37 -10.97 -3.94
CA THR A 106 14.15 -11.78 -3.86
C THR A 106 12.95 -10.89 -3.47
N PRO A 107 11.89 -10.82 -4.30
CA PRO A 107 10.70 -10.05 -3.99
C PRO A 107 10.01 -10.52 -2.70
N ALA A 108 9.45 -9.58 -1.94
CA ALA A 108 8.65 -9.84 -0.75
C ALA A 108 7.54 -8.79 -0.59
N ILE A 109 6.63 -9.03 0.35
CA ILE A 109 5.62 -8.05 0.80
C ILE A 109 5.76 -7.85 2.31
N GLY A 110 5.55 -6.62 2.77
CA GLY A 110 5.80 -6.20 4.15
C GLY A 110 4.65 -6.43 5.14
N ILE A 111 3.62 -7.19 4.79
CA ILE A 111 2.46 -7.45 5.66
C ILE A 111 2.33 -8.94 5.98
N ASP A 112 1.99 -9.26 7.22
CA ASP A 112 1.74 -10.63 7.67
C ASP A 112 0.25 -10.95 7.83
N GLY A 113 -0.06 -12.24 7.93
CA GLY A 113 -1.44 -12.69 8.12
C GLY A 113 -2.05 -12.28 9.45
N GLU A 114 -1.24 -12.02 10.48
CA GLU A 114 -1.73 -11.53 11.77
C GLU A 114 -2.27 -10.11 11.65
N SER A 115 -1.51 -9.21 11.01
CA SER A 115 -1.88 -7.82 10.77
C SER A 115 -3.12 -7.73 9.89
N LEU A 116 -3.19 -8.52 8.81
CA LEU A 116 -4.38 -8.60 7.96
C LEU A 116 -5.64 -8.96 8.75
N ARG A 117 -5.58 -9.97 9.62
CA ARG A 117 -6.71 -10.39 10.46
C ARG A 117 -7.04 -9.35 11.53
N ARG A 118 -6.04 -8.83 12.22
CA ARG A 118 -6.19 -7.85 13.30
C ARG A 118 -6.86 -6.56 12.81
N LEU A 119 -6.47 -6.11 11.62
CA LEU A 119 -7.03 -4.92 10.98
C LEU A 119 -8.32 -5.20 10.20
N SER A 120 -8.68 -6.48 10.05
CA SER A 120 -9.83 -6.91 9.24
C SER A 120 -9.78 -6.34 7.82
N VAL A 121 -8.60 -6.44 7.20
CA VAL A 121 -8.39 -6.09 5.79
C VAL A 121 -9.19 -7.05 4.92
N GLU A 122 -10.05 -6.50 4.06
CA GLU A 122 -10.98 -7.26 3.22
C GLU A 122 -10.35 -7.68 1.89
N TYR A 123 -9.42 -6.88 1.37
CA TYR A 123 -8.71 -7.15 0.13
C TYR A 123 -7.36 -6.42 0.09
N VAL A 124 -6.48 -6.86 -0.81
CA VAL A 124 -5.12 -6.32 -0.98
C VAL A 124 -4.94 -5.90 -2.44
N VAL A 125 -4.37 -4.71 -2.64
CA VAL A 125 -3.84 -4.27 -3.93
C VAL A 125 -2.32 -4.41 -3.89
N GLY A 126 -1.75 -5.17 -4.82
CA GLY A 126 -0.30 -5.31 -4.95
C GLY A 126 0.26 -4.27 -5.92
N GLY A 127 1.19 -3.43 -5.44
CA GLY A 127 1.84 -2.39 -6.22
C GLY A 127 3.32 -2.70 -6.49
N THR A 128 3.73 -2.53 -7.75
CA THR A 128 5.14 -2.60 -8.17
C THR A 128 5.71 -1.19 -8.31
N HIS A 129 6.05 -0.59 -7.18
CA HIS A 129 6.35 0.85 -7.12
C HIS A 129 7.80 1.21 -7.47
N TRP A 130 8.76 0.32 -7.21
CA TRP A 130 10.18 0.58 -7.50
C TRP A 130 10.96 -0.66 -7.93
N PRO A 131 12.06 -0.48 -8.70
CA PRO A 131 12.98 -1.57 -8.98
C PRO A 131 13.68 -2.05 -7.70
N LEU A 132 13.88 -3.37 -7.58
CA LEU A 132 14.59 -4.00 -6.47
C LEU A 132 16.11 -3.93 -6.68
N TYR A 133 16.65 -2.71 -6.55
CA TYR A 133 18.08 -2.37 -6.59
C TYR A 133 18.83 -2.73 -7.89
N VAL A 134 18.12 -3.03 -8.98
CA VAL A 134 18.74 -3.16 -10.29
C VAL A 134 19.27 -1.80 -10.78
N PRO A 135 20.28 -1.78 -11.67
CA PRO A 135 20.70 -0.54 -12.32
C PRO A 135 19.51 0.17 -12.98
N LEU A 136 19.50 1.51 -12.96
CA LEU A 136 18.48 2.34 -13.62
C LEU A 136 18.68 2.39 -15.15
N GLU A 137 18.82 1.22 -15.75
CA GLU A 137 18.87 0.98 -17.17
C GLU A 137 17.53 0.42 -17.62
N ARG A 138 17.00 0.91 -18.75
CA ARG A 138 15.65 0.58 -19.25
C ARG A 138 15.33 -0.93 -19.18
N GLU A 139 16.21 -1.77 -19.73
CA GLU A 139 15.99 -3.21 -19.79
C GLU A 139 16.05 -3.88 -18.42
N ALA A 140 16.94 -3.41 -17.54
CA ALA A 140 17.05 -3.94 -16.18
C ALA A 140 15.77 -3.62 -15.39
N VAL A 141 15.30 -2.37 -15.47
CA VAL A 141 14.07 -1.91 -14.80
C VAL A 141 12.83 -2.62 -15.33
N ILE A 142 12.67 -2.76 -16.65
CA ILE A 142 11.53 -3.47 -17.25
C ILE A 142 11.49 -4.93 -16.80
N ARG A 143 12.64 -5.63 -16.83
CA ARG A 143 12.71 -7.04 -16.41
C ARG A 143 12.42 -7.19 -14.92
N ASP A 144 12.89 -6.26 -14.10
CA ASP A 144 12.65 -6.29 -12.67
C ASP A 144 11.16 -6.05 -12.35
N TYR A 145 10.53 -5.02 -12.93
CA TYR A 145 9.09 -4.81 -12.79
C TYR A 145 8.27 -5.99 -13.31
N HIS A 146 8.67 -6.60 -14.43
CA HIS A 146 8.01 -7.82 -14.90
C HIS A 146 8.13 -8.96 -13.89
N ARG A 147 9.32 -9.19 -13.31
CA ARG A 147 9.54 -10.19 -12.25
C ARG A 147 8.64 -9.93 -11.03
N GLN A 148 8.52 -8.69 -10.61
CA GLN A 148 7.67 -8.32 -9.47
C GLN A 148 6.18 -8.55 -9.76
N ASN A 149 5.71 -8.22 -10.97
CA ASN A 149 4.32 -8.49 -11.37
C ASN A 149 4.00 -9.99 -11.51
N LEU A 150 5.01 -10.85 -11.76
CA LEU A 150 4.84 -12.32 -11.74
C LEU A 150 4.88 -12.92 -10.33
N PHE A 151 5.41 -12.17 -9.35
CA PHE A 151 5.45 -12.57 -7.96
C PHE A 151 4.12 -12.33 -7.24
N LEU A 152 3.43 -11.24 -7.58
CA LEU A 152 2.06 -10.93 -7.17
C LEU A 152 1.06 -11.92 -7.80
#